data_AF-A0A7X9WIF0-F1
#
_entry.id   AF-A0A7X9WIF0-F1
#
_cell.length_a   1.000
_cell.length_b   1.000
_cell.length_c   1.000
_cell.angle_alpha   90.00
_cell.angle_beta   90.00
_cell.angle_gamma   90.00
#
_symmetry.space_group_name_H-M   'P 1'
#
loop_
_entity.id
_entity.type
_entity.pdbx_description
1 polymer ?
#
loop_
_entity_poly.entity_id
_entity_poly.type
_entity_poly.pdbx_seq_one_letter_code
_entity_poly.pdbx_strand_id
1 'polypeptide(L)'
;MDNTAGPPEAPSGVQRFLIFTGSAGLLLAMATDAIAVLGRHAGFAVIGSIEIFQVAIVVALSSCVLMVSLMNRHATVDLIVGRASERTRHILAQIGRVALAITFGLVAFGSAWVATDLWPTTEMTELLSIRIAPFRLIWIAACTIAAIHFAVEFVKGARK
;
A
#
# COMPACT_ATOMS: atom_id res chain seq x y z
N MET A 1 19.84 26.32 19.96
CA MET A 1 19.18 25.02 19.72
C MET A 1 17.76 25.18 20.24
N ASP A 2 16.90 25.76 19.41
CA ASP A 2 15.53 26.09 19.80
C ASP A 2 14.65 24.89 19.46
N ASN A 3 14.26 24.14 20.49
CA ASN A 3 13.52 22.88 20.37
C ASN A 3 12.01 23.20 20.41
N THR A 4 11.52 23.93 19.41
CA THR A 4 10.09 24.26 19.25
C THR A 4 9.37 23.21 18.43
N ALA A 5 9.59 21.93 18.73
CA ALA A 5 8.74 20.86 18.24
C ALA A 5 7.39 20.97 18.97
N GLY A 6 6.43 21.67 18.36
CA GLY A 6 5.04 21.67 18.80
C GLY A 6 4.52 20.23 18.95
N PRO A 7 3.46 20.01 19.75
CA PRO A 7 2.89 18.68 19.92
C PRO A 7 2.57 18.08 18.54
N PRO A 8 2.82 16.78 18.32
CA PRO A 8 2.57 16.14 17.04
C PRO A 8 1.12 16.39 16.63
N GLU A 9 0.92 16.98 15.45
CA GLU A 9 -0.42 17.25 14.93
C GLU A 9 -1.24 15.97 14.94
N ALA A 10 -2.45 16.05 15.50
CA ALA A 10 -3.32 14.90 15.60
C ALA A 10 -3.61 14.35 14.19
N PRO A 11 -3.52 13.03 13.97
CA PRO A 11 -3.75 12.46 12.65
C PRO A 11 -5.17 12.75 12.18
N SER A 12 -5.31 13.09 10.90
CA SER A 12 -6.61 13.37 10.30
C SER A 12 -7.54 12.15 10.36
N GLY A 13 -8.85 12.35 10.21
CA GLY A 13 -9.82 11.25 10.21
C GLY A 13 -9.48 10.15 9.18
N VAL A 14 -9.03 10.56 8.00
CA VAL A 14 -8.57 9.64 6.93
C VAL A 14 -7.33 8.86 7.37
N GLN A 15 -6.34 9.53 7.95
CA GLN A 15 -5.13 8.88 8.44
C GLN A 15 -5.44 7.86 9.55
N ARG A 16 -6.31 8.20 10.50
CA ARG A 16 -6.77 7.26 11.54
C ARG A 16 -7.45 6.04 10.94
N PHE A 17 -8.32 6.24 9.96
CA PHE A 17 -8.99 5.14 9.26
C PHE A 17 -8.00 4.23 8.52
N LEU A 18 -7.03 4.81 7.80
CA LEU A 18 -5.99 4.05 7.09
C LEU A 18 -5.08 3.30 8.07
N ILE A 19 -4.68 3.91 9.18
CA ILE A 19 -3.91 3.25 10.23
C ILE A 19 -4.70 2.08 10.81
N PHE A 20 -5.96 2.30 11.18
CA PHE A 20 -6.80 1.26 11.76
C PHE A 20 -6.98 0.07 10.81
N THR A 21 -7.43 0.32 9.58
CA THR A 21 -7.65 -0.74 8.58
C THR A 21 -6.35 -1.42 8.18
N GLY A 22 -5.27 -0.66 8.04
CA GLY A 22 -3.94 -1.17 7.73
C GLY A 22 -3.40 -2.10 8.81
N SER A 23 -3.43 -1.65 10.07
CA SER A 23 -3.00 -2.43 11.23
C SER A 23 -3.88 -3.66 11.45
N ALA A 24 -5.20 -3.54 11.31
CA ALA A 24 -6.11 -4.68 11.44
C ALA A 24 -5.84 -5.75 10.36
N GLY A 25 -5.69 -5.34 9.10
CA GLY A 25 -5.35 -6.24 8.00
C GLY A 25 -3.99 -6.90 8.20
N LEU A 26 -2.98 -6.16 8.64
CA LEU A 26 -1.63 -6.69 8.88
C LEU A 26 -1.62 -7.69 10.04
N LEU A 27 -2.28 -7.36 11.16
CA LEU A 27 -2.40 -8.25 12.31
C LEU A 27 -3.15 -9.53 11.95
N LEU A 28 -4.21 -9.42 11.15
CA LEU A 28 -4.95 -10.59 10.68
C LEU A 28 -4.07 -11.48 9.80
N ALA A 29 -3.36 -10.91 8.82
CA ALA A 29 -2.43 -11.64 7.96
C ALA A 29 -1.34 -12.36 8.79
N MET A 30 -0.72 -11.65 9.74
CA MET A 30 0.28 -12.22 10.63
C MET A 30 -0.27 -13.33 11.53
N ALA A 31 -1.46 -13.13 12.10
CA ALA A 31 -2.10 -14.12 12.96
C ALA A 31 -2.45 -15.38 12.16
N THR A 32 -2.98 -15.24 10.95
CA THR A 32 -3.28 -16.36 10.05
C THR A 32 -2.03 -17.18 9.74
N ASP A 33 -0.91 -16.53 9.39
CA ASP A 33 0.35 -17.22 9.10
C ASP A 33 0.91 -17.92 10.35
N ALA A 34 0.89 -17.25 11.50
CA ALA A 34 1.36 -17.82 12.76
C ALA A 34 0.55 -19.06 13.15
N ILE A 35 -0.78 -18.98 13.08
CA ILE A 35 -1.69 -20.11 13.39
C ILE A 35 -1.48 -21.24 12.37
N ALA A 36 -1.27 -20.93 11.09
CA ALA A 36 -1.01 -21.94 10.07
C ALA A 36 0.31 -22.69 10.30
N VAL A 37 1.37 -21.98 10.71
CA VAL A 37 2.67 -22.57 11.05
C VAL A 37 2.57 -23.42 12.32
N LEU A 38 1.99 -22.85 13.39
CA LEU A 38 1.81 -23.56 14.66
C LEU A 38 0.91 -24.79 14.50
N GLY A 39 -0.15 -24.68 13.72
CA GLY A 39 -1.03 -25.79 13.39
C GLY A 39 -0.27 -26.95 12.74
N ARG A 40 0.60 -26.65 11.75
CA ARG A 40 1.44 -27.68 11.12
C ARG A 40 2.36 -28.39 12.11
N HIS A 41 2.89 -27.67 13.09
CA HIS A 41 3.69 -28.27 14.17
C HIS A 41 2.85 -29.08 15.17
N ALA A 42 1.58 -28.69 15.37
CA ALA A 42 0.62 -29.40 16.22
C ALA A 42 -0.12 -30.55 15.50
N GLY A 43 0.16 -30.79 14.21
CA GLY A 43 -0.39 -31.90 13.44
C GLY A 43 -1.71 -31.63 12.70
N PHE A 44 -2.14 -30.36 12.58
CA PHE A 44 -3.32 -29.99 11.79
C PHE A 44 -3.03 -28.90 10.74
N ALA A 45 -3.71 -28.95 9.60
CA ALA A 45 -3.56 -27.95 8.55
C ALA A 45 -4.70 -26.92 8.63
N VAL A 46 -4.35 -25.63 8.64
CA VAL A 46 -5.33 -24.53 8.56
C VAL A 46 -5.70 -24.30 7.10
N ILE A 47 -6.80 -24.91 6.69
CA ILE A 47 -7.34 -24.80 5.33
C ILE A 47 -7.76 -23.35 5.09
N GLY A 48 -7.34 -22.80 3.94
CA GLY A 48 -7.69 -21.44 3.53
C GLY A 48 -6.93 -20.32 4.23
N SER A 49 -5.89 -20.66 5.00
CA SER A 49 -4.95 -19.68 5.57
C SER A 49 -4.39 -18.74 4.50
N ILE A 50 -4.04 -19.27 3.32
CA ILE A 50 -3.55 -18.46 2.19
C ILE A 50 -4.59 -17.45 1.71
N GLU A 51 -5.86 -17.85 1.62
CA GLU A 51 -6.94 -16.99 1.11
C GLU A 51 -7.23 -15.85 2.09
N ILE A 52 -7.28 -16.17 3.38
CA ILE A 52 -7.45 -15.17 4.45
C ILE A 52 -6.25 -14.20 4.45
N PHE A 53 -5.02 -14.71 4.32
CA PHE A 53 -3.82 -13.89 4.22
C PHE A 53 -3.90 -12.95 3.01
N GLN A 54 -4.24 -13.46 1.83
CA GLN A 54 -4.34 -12.67 0.59
C GLN A 54 -5.37 -11.55 0.70
N VAL A 55 -6.53 -11.84 1.27
CA VAL A 55 -7.58 -10.86 1.48
C VAL A 55 -7.16 -9.78 2.49
N ALA A 56 -6.54 -10.20 3.61
CA ALA A 56 -6.08 -9.31 4.66
C ALA A 56 -4.93 -8.40 4.21
N ILE A 57 -3.95 -8.96 3.49
CA ILE A 57 -2.77 -8.23 3.04
C ILE A 57 -3.12 -7.19 1.97
N VAL A 58 -4.13 -7.45 1.11
CA VAL A 58 -4.62 -6.46 0.15
C VAL A 58 -5.14 -5.21 0.85
N VAL A 59 -5.91 -5.38 1.94
CA VAL A 59 -6.39 -4.25 2.76
C VAL A 59 -5.22 -3.53 3.42
N ALA A 60 -4.29 -4.29 4.01
CA ALA A 60 -3.13 -3.74 4.70
C ALA A 60 -2.23 -2.90 3.78
N LEU A 61 -1.87 -3.47 2.62
CA LEU A 61 -1.01 -2.82 1.63
C LEU A 61 -1.68 -1.60 1.01
N SER A 62 -2.97 -1.70 0.68
CA SER A 62 -3.74 -0.56 0.15
C SER A 62 -3.72 0.62 1.13
N SER A 63 -3.99 0.36 2.41
CA SER A 63 -3.94 1.41 3.43
C SER A 63 -2.55 1.99 3.64
N CYS A 64 -1.51 1.14 3.62
CA CYS A 64 -0.11 1.58 3.74
C CYS A 64 0.32 2.47 2.56
N VAL A 65 0.06 2.03 1.33
CA VAL A 65 0.38 2.79 0.11
C VAL A 65 -0.28 4.17 0.14
N LEU A 66 -1.56 4.24 0.52
CA LEU A 66 -2.29 5.51 0.63
C LEU A 66 -1.73 6.39 1.75
N MET A 67 -1.47 5.84 2.94
CA MET A 67 -0.91 6.59 4.07
C MET A 67 0.46 7.17 3.74
N VAL A 68 1.35 6.36 3.18
CA VAL A 68 2.70 6.76 2.76
C VAL A 68 2.66 7.85 1.70
N SER A 69 1.76 7.70 0.71
CA SER A 69 1.55 8.71 -0.33
C SER A 69 1.08 10.03 0.28
N LEU A 70 0.06 10.01 1.14
CA LEU A 70 -0.48 11.21 1.80
C LEU A 70 0.55 11.94 2.68
N MET A 71 1.46 11.19 3.32
CA MET A 71 2.52 11.77 4.16
C MET A 71 3.70 12.29 3.32
N ASN A 72 3.72 12.06 2.01
CA ASN A 72 4.90 12.27 1.15
C ASN A 72 6.17 11.60 1.69
N ARG A 73 6.02 10.52 2.46
CA ARG A 73 7.13 9.81 3.13
C ARG A 73 7.42 8.50 2.41
N HIS A 74 7.97 8.60 1.21
CA HIS A 74 8.59 7.43 0.58
C HIS A 74 9.88 7.14 1.30
N ALA A 75 10.19 5.85 1.49
CA ALA A 75 11.43 5.38 2.11
C ALA A 75 12.62 5.96 1.34
N THR A 76 13.01 7.17 1.72
CA THR A 76 14.16 7.87 1.20
C THR A 76 15.28 7.37 2.09
N VAL A 77 16.27 6.74 1.48
CA VAL A 77 17.45 6.29 2.23
C VAL A 77 18.22 7.55 2.63
N ASP A 78 17.84 8.13 3.77
CA ASP A 78 18.42 9.38 4.30
C ASP A 78 19.94 9.25 4.47
N LEU A 79 20.47 8.03 4.60
CA LEU A 79 21.91 7.76 4.66
C LEU A 79 22.66 8.23 3.41
N ILE A 80 22.07 8.08 2.22
CA ILE A 80 22.69 8.49 0.94
C ILE A 80 22.26 9.91 0.58
N VAL A 81 20.98 10.23 0.80
CA VAL A 81 20.40 11.53 0.43
C VAL A 81 20.88 12.65 1.35
N GLY A 82 21.14 12.35 2.62
CA GLY A 82 21.63 13.32 3.61
C GLY A 82 23.05 13.84 3.33
N ARG A 83 23.82 13.18 2.47
CA ARG A 83 25.16 13.63 2.03
C ARG A 83 25.16 14.27 0.64
N ALA A 84 24.02 14.28 -0.05
CA ALA A 84 23.90 14.84 -1.39
C ALA A 84 23.69 16.36 -1.35
N SER A 85 24.11 17.05 -2.41
CA SER A 85 23.79 18.47 -2.57
C SER A 85 22.28 18.67 -2.77
N GLU A 86 21.78 19.87 -2.44
CA GLU A 86 20.35 20.20 -2.56
C GLU A 86 19.79 19.94 -3.96
N ARG A 87 20.59 20.20 -5.01
CA ARG A 87 20.23 19.92 -6.40
C ARG A 87 20.09 18.42 -6.68
N THR A 88 21.03 17.60 -6.21
CA THR A 88 20.98 16.14 -6.39
C THR A 88 19.82 15.53 -5.62
N ARG A 89 19.53 16.03 -4.41
CA ARG A 89 18.36 15.62 -3.62
C ARG A 89 17.06 15.91 -4.35
N HIS A 90 16.94 17.09 -4.96
CA HIS A 90 15.75 17.43 -5.76
C HIS A 90 15.58 16.51 -6.97
N ILE A 91 16.66 16.29 -7.74
CA ILE A 91 16.63 15.41 -8.92
C ILE A 91 16.22 13.98 -8.52
N LEU A 92 16.84 13.43 -7.47
CA LEU A 92 16.55 12.08 -7.00
C LEU A 92 15.10 11.94 -6.52
N ALA A 93 14.57 12.97 -5.84
CA ALA A 93 13.16 13.02 -5.46
C ALA A 93 12.23 13.05 -6.68
N GLN A 94 12.55 13.81 -7.73
CA GLN A 94 11.76 13.83 -8.96
C GLN A 94 11.80 12.48 -9.68
N ILE A 95 12.98 11.85 -9.81
CA ILE A 95 13.12 10.51 -10.40
C ILE A 95 12.27 9.50 -9.63
N GLY A 96 12.33 9.52 -8.29
CA GLY A 96 11.52 8.65 -7.45
C GLY A 96 10.02 8.84 -7.65
N ARG A 97 9.55 10.09 -7.73
CA ARG A 97 8.13 10.40 -8.01
C ARG A 97 7.69 9.87 -9.37
N VAL A 98 8.48 10.08 -10.42
CA VAL A 98 8.16 9.55 -11.76
C VAL A 98 8.13 8.03 -11.75
N ALA A 99 9.13 7.39 -11.15
CA ALA A 99 9.21 5.93 -11.07
C ALA A 99 8.01 5.35 -10.33
N LEU A 100 7.60 5.94 -9.21
CA LEU A 100 6.42 5.52 -8.45
C LEU A 100 5.11 5.79 -9.21
N ALA A 101 4.98 6.94 -9.86
CA ALA A 101 3.81 7.27 -10.68
C ALA A 101 3.62 6.26 -11.82
N ILE A 102 4.70 5.93 -12.54
CA ILE A 102 4.68 4.94 -13.62
C ILE A 102 4.37 3.55 -13.05
N THR A 103 5.04 3.15 -11.97
CA THR A 103 4.86 1.81 -11.38
C THR A 103 3.42 1.60 -10.94
N PHE A 104 2.88 2.51 -10.11
CA PHE A 104 1.50 2.40 -9.67
C PHE A 104 0.50 2.59 -10.81
N GLY A 105 0.81 3.42 -11.80
CA GLY A 105 -0.03 3.60 -13.00
C GLY A 105 -0.14 2.33 -13.83
N LEU A 106 0.99 1.65 -14.09
CA LEU A 106 1.02 0.37 -14.81
C LEU A 106 0.32 -0.74 -14.03
N VAL A 107 0.55 -0.82 -12.71
CA VAL A 107 -0.13 -1.80 -11.85
C VAL A 107 -1.63 -1.54 -11.81
N ALA A 108 -2.08 -0.28 -11.68
CA ALA A 108 -3.49 0.07 -11.68
C ALA A 108 -4.14 -0.26 -13.03
N PHE A 109 -3.51 0.12 -14.14
CA PHE A 109 -4.01 -0.16 -15.49
C PHE A 109 -4.11 -1.67 -15.76
N GLY A 110 -3.04 -2.42 -15.49
CA GLY A 110 -3.04 -3.87 -15.67
C GLY A 110 -4.06 -4.57 -14.76
N SER A 111 -4.17 -4.12 -13.51
CA SER A 111 -5.16 -4.67 -12.57
C SER A 111 -6.60 -4.36 -13.00
N ALA A 112 -6.87 -3.17 -13.53
CA ALA A 112 -8.18 -2.79 -14.06
C ALA A 112 -8.53 -3.58 -15.32
N TRP A 113 -7.57 -3.77 -16.22
CA TRP A 113 -7.72 -4.60 -17.42
C TRP A 113 -8.11 -6.04 -17.04
N VAL A 114 -7.35 -6.65 -16.15
CA VAL A 114 -7.63 -8.01 -15.68
C VAL A 114 -8.96 -8.06 -14.92
N ALA A 115 -9.31 -7.01 -14.17
CA ALA A 115 -10.61 -6.92 -13.50
C ALA A 115 -11.79 -6.86 -14.48
N THR A 116 -11.66 -6.18 -15.62
CA THR A 116 -12.73 -6.12 -16.63
C THR A 116 -12.92 -7.48 -17.31
N ASP A 117 -11.84 -8.20 -17.58
CA ASP A 117 -11.92 -9.55 -18.18
C ASP A 117 -12.58 -10.56 -17.23
N LEU A 118 -12.35 -10.41 -15.92
CA LEU A 118 -12.84 -11.33 -14.88
C LEU A 118 -14.13 -10.87 -14.18
N TRP A 119 -14.66 -9.70 -14.54
CA TRP A 119 -15.90 -9.19 -13.93
C TRP A 119 -17.10 -10.13 -14.15
N PRO A 120 -17.28 -10.76 -15.32
CA PRO A 120 -18.43 -11.64 -15.56
C PRO A 120 -18.36 -12.98 -14.84
N THR A 121 -17.18 -13.44 -14.41
CA THR A 121 -16.96 -14.83 -13.95
C THR A 121 -17.28 -15.05 -12.47
N THR A 122 -17.68 -14.01 -11.72
CA THR A 122 -17.98 -14.07 -10.28
C THR A 122 -16.93 -14.85 -9.48
N GLU A 123 -15.65 -14.56 -9.70
CA GLU A 123 -14.55 -15.31 -9.09
C GLU A 123 -14.65 -15.40 -7.56
N MET A 124 -14.49 -16.62 -7.08
CA MET A 124 -14.43 -16.98 -5.67
C MET A 124 -13.12 -17.68 -5.37
N THR A 125 -12.67 -17.61 -4.12
CA THR A 125 -11.54 -18.42 -3.68
C THR A 125 -11.94 -19.91 -3.58
N GLU A 126 -10.99 -20.80 -3.79
CA GLU A 126 -11.24 -22.24 -3.94
C GLU A 126 -11.74 -22.90 -2.64
N LEU A 127 -11.20 -22.47 -1.49
CA LEU A 127 -11.42 -23.13 -0.20
C LEU A 127 -12.53 -22.47 0.62
N LEU A 128 -12.50 -21.14 0.76
CA LEU A 128 -13.49 -20.40 1.55
C LEU A 128 -14.59 -19.77 0.69
N SER A 129 -14.54 -19.89 -0.63
CA SER A 129 -15.52 -19.27 -1.53
C SER A 129 -15.66 -17.76 -1.31
N ILE A 130 -14.57 -17.08 -0.96
CA ILE A 130 -14.56 -15.63 -0.73
C ILE A 130 -14.62 -14.94 -2.08
N ARG A 131 -15.55 -13.99 -2.25
CA ARG A 131 -15.63 -13.18 -3.46
C ARG A 131 -14.44 -12.23 -3.57
N ILE A 132 -13.66 -12.34 -4.64
CA ILE A 132 -12.37 -11.61 -4.82
C ILE A 132 -12.58 -10.19 -5.35
N ALA A 133 -13.65 -9.95 -6.11
CA ALA A 133 -13.96 -8.66 -6.76
C ALA A 133 -13.81 -7.41 -5.86
N PRO A 134 -14.35 -7.35 -4.62
CA PRO A 134 -14.22 -6.14 -3.80
C PRO A 134 -12.77 -5.84 -3.40
N PHE A 135 -11.97 -6.86 -3.08
CA PHE A 135 -10.57 -6.68 -2.69
C PHE A 135 -9.72 -6.21 -3.87
N ARG A 136 -10.02 -6.73 -5.07
CA ARG A 136 -9.40 -6.27 -6.32
C ARG A 136 -9.68 -4.78 -6.57
N LEU A 137 -10.93 -4.34 -6.37
CA LEU A 137 -11.29 -2.93 -6.51
C LEU A 137 -10.59 -2.03 -5.48
N ILE A 138 -10.48 -2.47 -4.23
CA ILE A 138 -9.74 -1.75 -3.19
C ILE A 138 -8.29 -1.52 -3.63
N TRP A 139 -7.63 -2.58 -4.13
CA TRP A 139 -6.26 -2.49 -4.63
C TRP A 139 -6.12 -1.54 -5.84
N ILE A 140 -6.99 -1.69 -6.84
CA ILE A 140 -7.00 -0.82 -8.03
C ILE A 140 -7.18 0.65 -7.63
N ALA A 141 -8.12 0.92 -6.73
CA ALA A 141 -8.37 2.27 -6.24
C ALA A 141 -7.13 2.84 -5.52
N ALA A 142 -6.51 2.06 -4.63
CA ALA A 142 -5.31 2.48 -3.91
C ALA A 142 -4.15 2.80 -4.87
N CYS A 143 -3.87 1.92 -5.83
CA CYS A 143 -2.82 2.16 -6.83
C CYS A 143 -3.14 3.37 -7.72
N THR A 144 -4.40 3.54 -8.13
CA THR A 144 -4.82 4.68 -8.95
C THR A 144 -4.62 6.00 -8.21
N ILE A 145 -5.06 6.07 -6.96
CA ILE A 145 -4.89 7.27 -6.12
C ILE A 145 -3.40 7.56 -5.90
N ALA A 146 -2.59 6.53 -5.62
CA ALA A 146 -1.15 6.68 -5.45
C ALA A 146 -0.47 7.19 -6.74
N ALA A 147 -0.81 6.63 -7.89
CA ALA A 147 -0.28 7.05 -9.18
C ALA A 147 -0.59 8.52 -9.48
N ILE A 148 -1.84 8.94 -9.25
CA ILE A 148 -2.27 10.33 -9.43
C ILE A 148 -1.51 11.25 -8.46
N HIS A 149 -1.38 10.86 -7.19
CA HIS A 149 -0.66 11.63 -6.19
C HIS A 149 0.80 11.89 -6.61
N PHE A 150 1.52 10.87 -7.07
CA PHE A 150 2.90 11.03 -7.54
C PHE A 150 3.03 11.83 -8.82
N ALA A 151 2.10 11.65 -9.76
CA ALA A 151 2.09 12.43 -10.98
C ALA A 151 1.89 13.93 -10.67
N VAL A 152 0.97 14.25 -9.76
CA VAL A 152 0.73 15.63 -9.31
C VAL A 152 1.94 16.21 -8.59
N GLU A 153 2.56 15.46 -7.67
CA GLU A 153 3.76 15.91 -6.94
C GLU A 153 4.99 16.05 -7.84
N PHE A 154 5.10 15.26 -8.90
CA PHE A 154 6.11 15.44 -9.95
C PHE A 154 5.88 16.75 -10.71
N VAL A 155 4.65 17.00 -11.21
CA VAL A 155 4.33 18.22 -11.95
C VAL A 155 4.52 19.47 -11.11
N LYS A 156 4.12 19.45 -9.83
CA LYS A 156 4.37 20.56 -8.90
C LYS A 156 5.86 20.79 -8.66
N GLY A 157 6.63 19.70 -8.56
CA GLY A 157 8.08 19.75 -8.36
C GLY A 157 8.86 20.25 -9.58
N ALA A 158 8.40 19.95 -10.79
CA ALA A 158 9.00 20.44 -12.03
C ALA A 158 8.69 21.93 -12.32
N ARG A 159 7.66 22.49 -11.68
CA ARG A 159 7.28 23.91 -11.80
C ARG A 159 8.03 24.83 -10.81
N LYS A 160 8.73 24.26 -9.83
CA LYS A 160 9.58 25.00 -8.89
C LYS A 160 11.01 25.09 -9.41
#